data_AF-A0A9D4IYT5-F1
#
_entry.id   AF-A0A9D4IYT5-F1
#
_cell.length_a   1.000
_cell.length_b   1.000
_cell.length_c   1.000
_cell.angle_alpha   90.00
_cell.angle_beta   90.00
_cell.angle_gamma   90.00
#
_symmetry.space_group_name_H-M   'P 1'
#
loop_
_entity.id
_entity.type
_entity.pdbx_description
1 polymer ?
#
loop_
_entity_poly.entity_id
_entity_poly.type
_entity_poly.pdbx_seq_one_letter_code
_entity_poly.pdbx_strand_id
1 'polypeptide(L)'
;MDGWMDGWMDGWMDGWMDGWMDGWMDGWMDGWMDGWMDGWMDGWMDGWMDGWMDGWMDGWMDGWMDGWMDGWMDGWMDGWMDGWMDGWMDGWMDGWMDGWMDGWMDGWMDGWMDG
;
A
#
# COMPACT_ATOMS: atom_id res chain seq x y z
N MET A 1 -3.08 -74.03 -38.63
CA MET A 1 -1.99 -73.25 -38.02
C MET A 1 -2.24 -71.75 -38.16
N ASP A 2 -3.24 -71.37 -38.96
CA ASP A 2 -3.44 -69.97 -39.40
C ASP A 2 -4.17 -69.13 -38.34
N GLY A 3 -5.19 -69.68 -37.67
CA GLY A 3 -5.95 -68.95 -36.64
C GLY A 3 -5.19 -68.59 -35.35
N TRP A 4 -4.02 -69.17 -35.11
CA TRP A 4 -3.17 -68.81 -33.95
C TRP A 4 -2.25 -67.62 -34.26
N MET A 5 -1.82 -67.49 -35.53
CA MET A 5 -1.08 -66.30 -35.99
C MET A 5 -2.03 -65.10 -36.13
N ASP A 6 -3.22 -65.32 -36.70
CA ASP A 6 -4.22 -64.26 -36.87
C ASP A 6 -4.67 -63.69 -35.51
N GLY A 7 -5.06 -64.55 -34.57
CA GLY A 7 -5.48 -64.09 -33.24
C GLY A 7 -4.37 -63.42 -32.40
N TRP A 8 -3.10 -63.72 -32.68
CA TRP A 8 -1.97 -63.08 -32.02
C TRP A 8 -1.62 -61.73 -32.65
N MET A 9 -1.72 -61.60 -33.98
CA MET A 9 -1.56 -60.31 -34.67
C MET A 9 -2.71 -59.35 -34.31
N ASP A 10 -3.95 -59.83 -34.31
CA ASP A 10 -5.13 -59.00 -33.99
C ASP A 10 -5.06 -58.52 -32.53
N GLY A 11 -4.84 -59.43 -31.57
CA GLY A 11 -4.76 -59.06 -30.16
C GLY A 11 -3.58 -58.14 -29.82
N TRP A 12 -2.47 -58.24 -30.57
CA TRP A 12 -1.32 -57.35 -30.38
C TRP A 12 -1.52 -55.99 -31.05
N MET A 13 -2.12 -55.93 -32.25
CA MET A 13 -2.47 -54.66 -32.90
C MET A 13 -3.51 -53.90 -32.10
N ASP A 14 -4.58 -54.56 -31.65
CA ASP A 14 -5.66 -53.92 -30.87
C ASP A 14 -5.12 -53.43 -29.52
N GLY A 15 -4.42 -54.30 -28.78
CA GLY A 15 -3.88 -53.91 -27.46
C GLY A 15 -2.81 -52.82 -27.53
N TRP A 16 -2.02 -52.78 -28.61
CA TRP A 16 -1.02 -51.73 -28.81
C TRP A 16 -1.63 -50.43 -29.34
N MET A 17 -2.58 -50.48 -30.27
CA MET A 17 -3.29 -49.28 -30.74
C MET A 17 -4.09 -48.64 -29.62
N ASP A 18 -4.89 -49.41 -28.89
CA ASP A 18 -5.73 -48.89 -27.80
C ASP A 18 -4.84 -48.36 -26.67
N GLY A 19 -3.87 -49.16 -26.19
CA GLY A 19 -3.01 -48.75 -25.08
C GLY A 19 -2.11 -47.55 -25.40
N TRP A 20 -1.65 -47.42 -26.64
CA TRP A 20 -0.81 -46.30 -27.05
C TRP A 20 -1.63 -45.06 -27.43
N MET A 21 -2.75 -45.19 -28.14
CA MET A 21 -3.63 -44.06 -28.42
C MET A 21 -4.21 -43.50 -27.13
N ASP A 22 -4.81 -44.34 -26.27
CA ASP A 22 -5.43 -43.86 -25.04
C ASP A 22 -4.38 -43.27 -24.10
N GLY A 23 -3.27 -43.99 -23.87
CA GLY A 23 -2.23 -43.52 -22.94
C GLY A 23 -1.50 -42.26 -23.41
N TRP A 24 -1.26 -42.11 -24.71
CA TRP A 24 -0.61 -40.91 -25.25
C TRP A 24 -1.58 -39.75 -25.38
N MET A 25 -2.80 -40.00 -25.83
CA MET A 25 -3.79 -38.95 -26.06
C MET A 25 -4.33 -38.40 -24.74
N ASP A 26 -4.65 -39.26 -23.76
CA ASP A 26 -5.06 -38.81 -22.43
C ASP A 26 -3.88 -38.16 -21.69
N GLY A 27 -2.72 -38.81 -21.64
CA GLY A 27 -1.57 -38.29 -20.90
C GLY A 27 -1.03 -36.96 -21.46
N TRP A 28 -1.09 -36.77 -22.78
CA TRP A 28 -0.65 -35.53 -23.41
C TRP A 28 -1.73 -34.44 -23.39
N MET A 29 -3.01 -34.77 -23.64
CA MET A 29 -4.08 -33.77 -23.52
C MET A 29 -4.24 -33.31 -22.08
N ASP A 30 -4.33 -34.22 -21.11
CA ASP A 30 -4.54 -33.86 -19.71
C ASP A 30 -3.31 -33.13 -19.16
N GLY A 31 -2.11 -33.67 -19.38
CA GLY A 31 -0.89 -33.04 -18.88
C GLY A 31 -0.58 -31.67 -19.49
N TRP A 32 -0.94 -31.47 -20.77
CA TRP A 32 -0.73 -30.18 -21.43
C TRP A 32 -1.85 -29.18 -21.15
N MET A 33 -3.12 -29.61 -21.13
CA MET A 33 -4.23 -28.73 -20.75
C MET A 33 -4.11 -28.32 -19.29
N ASP A 34 -3.95 -29.26 -18.36
CA ASP A 34 -3.86 -28.93 -16.93
C ASP A 34 -2.62 -28.09 -16.66
N GLY A 35 -1.45 -28.51 -17.14
CA GLY A 35 -0.21 -27.78 -16.89
C GLY A 35 -0.17 -26.37 -17.48
N TRP A 36 -0.76 -26.17 -18.67
CA TRP A 36 -0.82 -24.86 -19.29
C TRP A 36 -1.93 -23.99 -18.70
N MET A 37 -3.10 -24.57 -18.43
CA MET A 37 -4.25 -23.84 -17.92
C MET A 37 -4.03 -23.44 -16.46
N ASP A 38 -3.53 -24.34 -15.60
CA ASP A 38 -3.20 -24.05 -14.21
C ASP A 38 -2.00 -23.11 -14.13
N GLY A 39 -0.91 -23.40 -14.84
CA GLY A 39 0.29 -22.57 -14.79
C GLY A 39 0.08 -21.14 -15.32
N TRP A 40 -0.78 -20.97 -16.33
CA TRP A 40 -1.10 -19.66 -16.89
C TRP A 40 -2.18 -18.93 -16.07
N MET A 41 -3.22 -19.62 -15.58
CA MET A 41 -4.19 -19.00 -14.68
C MET A 41 -3.53 -18.60 -13.37
N ASP A 42 -2.84 -19.50 -12.68
CA ASP A 42 -2.24 -19.20 -11.37
C ASP A 42 -1.15 -18.14 -11.52
N GLY A 43 -0.23 -18.30 -12.47
CA GLY A 43 0.87 -17.36 -12.64
C GLY A 43 0.42 -15.95 -13.05
N TRP A 44 -0.63 -15.84 -13.86
CA TRP A 44 -1.15 -14.55 -14.29
C TRP A 44 -2.07 -13.93 -13.24
N MET A 45 -2.91 -14.74 -12.59
CA MET A 45 -3.86 -14.29 -11.59
C MET A 45 -3.12 -13.90 -10.31
N ASP A 46 -2.21 -14.72 -9.79
CA ASP A 46 -1.42 -14.39 -8.60
C ASP A 46 -0.47 -13.22 -8.89
N GLY A 47 0.29 -13.27 -9.99
CA GLY A 47 1.26 -12.22 -10.30
C GLY A 47 0.64 -10.85 -10.56
N TRP A 48 -0.55 -10.82 -11.18
CA TRP A 48 -1.26 -9.56 -11.42
C TRP A 48 -2.00 -9.09 -10.18
N MET A 49 -2.64 -9.99 -9.44
CA MET A 49 -3.40 -9.65 -8.26
C MET A 49 -2.48 -9.22 -7.11
N ASP A 50 -1.40 -9.94 -6.83
CA ASP A 50 -0.43 -9.56 -5.80
C ASP A 50 0.31 -8.28 -6.21
N GLY A 51 0.83 -8.21 -7.44
CA GLY A 51 1.59 -7.03 -7.88
C GLY A 51 0.76 -5.74 -7.93
N TRP A 52 -0.52 -5.85 -8.28
CA TRP A 52 -1.41 -4.69 -8.31
C TRP A 52 -1.93 -4.33 -6.92
N MET A 53 -2.28 -5.33 -6.11
CA MET A 53 -2.81 -5.12 -4.77
C MET A 53 -1.73 -4.60 -3.83
N ASP A 54 -0.53 -5.20 -3.81
CA ASP A 54 0.59 -4.72 -3.00
C ASP A 54 1.07 -3.34 -3.48
N GLY A 55 1.30 -3.18 -4.79
CA GLY A 55 1.81 -1.91 -5.32
C GLY A 55 0.84 -0.73 -5.15
N TRP A 56 -0.47 -0.98 -5.23
CA TRP A 56 -1.48 0.05 -5.01
C TRP A 56 -1.71 0.31 -3.52
N MET A 57 -1.75 -0.75 -2.71
CA MET A 57 -2.02 -0.64 -1.28
C MET A 57 -0.83 -0.01 -0.55
N ASP A 58 0.40 -0.45 -0.81
CA ASP A 58 1.61 0.16 -0.22
C ASP A 58 1.79 1.59 -0.73
N GLY A 59 1.74 1.80 -2.06
CA GLY A 59 1.98 3.12 -2.63
C GLY A 59 0.95 4.17 -2.24
N TRP A 60 -0.32 3.77 -2.09
CA TRP A 60 -1.38 4.68 -1.67
C TRP A 60 -1.40 4.86 -0.14
N MET A 61 -1.21 3.78 0.62
CA MET A 61 -1.27 3.84 2.08
C MET A 61 -0.05 4.56 2.65
N ASP A 62 1.16 4.25 2.19
CA ASP A 62 2.38 4.94 2.63
C ASP A 62 2.40 6.39 2.13
N GLY A 63 2.15 6.61 0.84
CA GLY A 63 2.18 7.96 0.26
C GLY A 63 1.12 8.89 0.85
N TRP A 64 -0.06 8.36 1.20
CA TRP A 64 -1.13 9.14 1.82
C TRP A 64 -0.97 9.27 3.33
N MET A 65 -0.58 8.22 4.05
CA MET A 65 -0.30 8.32 5.50
C MET A 65 0.87 9.25 5.76
N ASP A 66 2.01 9.05 5.09
CA ASP A 66 3.20 9.87 5.34
C ASP A 66 2.95 11.33 4.92
N GLY A 67 2.41 11.53 3.71
CA GLY A 67 2.12 12.90 3.22
C GLY A 67 1.08 13.64 4.06
N TRP A 68 0.09 12.94 4.61
CA TRP A 68 -0.95 13.55 5.45
C TRP A 68 -0.52 13.68 6.91
N MET A 69 0.12 12.67 7.52
CA MET A 69 0.64 12.78 8.88
C MET A 69 1.74 13.82 8.97
N ASP A 70 2.75 13.77 8.11
CA ASP A 70 3.88 14.70 8.18
C ASP A 70 3.41 16.12 7.84
N GLY A 71 2.67 16.28 6.73
CA GLY A 71 2.18 17.59 6.32
C GLY A 71 1.22 18.24 7.32
N TRP A 72 0.38 17.45 8.00
CA TRP A 72 -0.58 17.95 8.98
C TRP A 72 0.03 18.10 10.37
N MET A 73 0.85 17.15 10.84
CA MET A 73 1.57 17.30 12.11
C MET A 73 2.55 18.46 12.05
N ASP A 74 3.43 18.52 11.05
CA ASP A 74 4.43 19.58 10.98
C ASP A 74 3.75 20.94 10.78
N GLY A 75 2.83 21.04 9.82
CA GLY A 75 2.13 22.29 9.53
C GLY A 75 1.27 22.80 10.70
N TRP A 76 0.62 21.91 11.45
CA TRP A 76 -0.20 22.29 12.59
C TRP A 76 0.64 22.55 13.84
N MET A 77 1.66 21.73 14.10
CA MET A 77 2.50 21.83 15.27
C MET A 77 3.43 23.04 15.17
N ASP A 78 4.08 23.27 14.03
CA ASP A 78 4.90 24.46 13.79
C ASP A 78 4.02 25.71 13.76
N GLY A 79 2.93 25.71 12.99
CA GLY A 79 2.05 26.87 12.88
C GLY A 79 1.38 27.27 14.19
N TRP A 80 1.04 26.29 15.04
CA TRP A 80 0.44 26.55 16.36
C TRP A 80 1.48 26.87 17.42
N MET A 81 2.62 26.19 17.48
CA MET A 81 3.69 26.54 18.42
C MET A 81 4.26 27.91 18.11
N ASP A 82 4.61 28.20 16.86
CA ASP A 82 5.19 29.49 16.47
C ASP A 82 4.16 30.60 16.66
N GLY A 83 2.93 30.42 16.15
CA GLY A 83 1.89 31.43 16.29
C GLY A 83 1.47 31.70 17.73
N TRP A 84 1.50 30.69 18.61
CA TRP A 84 1.16 30.85 20.02
C TRP A 84 2.34 31.37 20.85
N MET A 85 3.56 30.88 20.62
CA MET A 85 4.75 31.41 21.30
C MET A 85 5.01 32.86 20.92
N ASP A 86 5.01 33.19 19.63
CA ASP A 86 5.27 34.55 19.16
C ASP A 86 4.13 35.47 19.59
N GLY A 87 2.87 35.08 19.34
CA GLY A 87 1.72 35.90 19.71
C GLY A 87 1.57 36.12 21.22
N TRP A 88 1.93 35.13 22.05
CA TRP A 88 1.87 35.25 23.50
C TRP A 88 3.09 35.96 24.08
N MET A 89 4.31 35.68 23.60
CA MET A 89 5.50 36.41 24.04
C MET A 89 5.42 37.88 23.65
N ASP A 90 5.10 38.19 22.39
CA ASP A 90 5.03 39.57 21.92
C ASP A 90 3.87 40.29 22.60
N GLY A 91 2.67 39.70 22.60
CA GLY A 91 1.49 40.33 23.21
C GLY A 91 1.60 40.53 24.72
N TRP A 92 2.27 39.62 25.44
CA TRP A 92 2.47 39.74 26.88
C TRP A 92 3.65 40.64 27.24
N MET A 93 4.79 40.53 26.53
CA MET A 93 5.92 41.44 26.76
C MET A 93 5.55 42.87 26.41
N ASP A 94 4.97 43.12 25.24
CA ASP A 94 4.61 44.47 24.81
C ASP A 94 3.49 45.02 25.68
N GLY A 95 2.40 44.26 25.89
CA GLY A 95 1.27 44.72 26.69
C GLY A 95 1.60 44.95 28.17
N TRP A 96 2.51 44.16 28.75
CA TRP A 96 2.94 44.32 30.14
C TRP A 96 4.01 45.41 30.28
N MET A 97 4.99 45.48 29.38
CA MET A 97 5.99 46.56 29.41
C MET A 97 5.35 47.91 29.16
N ASP A 98 4.51 48.04 28.13
CA ASP A 98 3.87 49.31 27.79
C ASP A 98 2.85 49.69 28.86
N GLY A 99 1.98 48.77 29.26
CA GLY A 99 0.96 49.05 30.28
C GLY A 99 1.54 49.37 31.67
N TRP A 100 2.66 48.75 32.04
CA TRP A 100 3.35 49.03 33.30
C TRP A 100 4.20 50.29 33.23
N MET A 101 4.95 50.53 32.14
CA MET A 101 5.71 51.77 31.97
C MET A 101 4.80 52.98 31.90
N ASP A 102 3.75 52.93 31.07
CA ASP A 102 2.83 54.05 30.89
C ASP A 102 2.01 54.28 32.17
N GLY A 103 1.41 53.24 32.73
CA GLY A 103 0.60 53.36 33.95
C GLY A 103 1.39 53.79 35.19
N TRP A 104 2.66 53.38 35.30
CA TRP A 104 3.53 53.80 36.40
C TRP A 104 4.11 55.19 36.17
N MET A 105 4.52 55.55 34.95
CA MET A 105 4.98 56.92 34.64
C MET A 105 3.86 57.93 34.83
N ASP A 106 2.68 57.68 34.29
CA ASP A 106 1.54 58.60 34.37
C ASP A 106 1.06 58.75 35.82
N GLY A 107 0.86 57.61 36.52
CA GLY A 107 0.41 57.64 37.91
C GLY A 107 1.42 58.28 38.88
N TRP A 108 2.72 58.15 38.60
CA TRP A 108 3.77 58.75 39.43
C TRP A 108 3.98 60.24 39.11
N MET A 109 3.87 60.65 37.84
CA MET A 109 3.92 62.06 37.44
C MET A 109 2.70 62.84 37.97
N ASP A 110 1.49 62.30 37.83
CA ASP A 110 0.26 62.95 38.30
C ASP A 110 0.25 63.08 39.84
N GLY A 111 0.66 62.03 40.56
CA GLY A 111 0.74 62.06 42.02
C GLY A 111 1.82 62.99 42.58
N TRP A 112 2.85 63.34 41.80
CA TRP A 112 3.89 64.29 42.19
C TRP A 112 3.55 65.74 41.85
N MET A 113 2.74 65.98 40.82
CA MET A 113 2.30 67.33 40.45
C MET A 113 1.11 67.84 41.27
N ASP A 114 0.26 66.93 41.76
CA ASP A 114 -0.91 67.27 42.60
C ASP A 114 -0.62 67.24 44.12
N GLY A 115 0.65 67.02 44.53
CA GLY A 115 1.12 66.97 45.92
C GLY A 115 1.77 68.26 46.43
#